data_AF-A0A0Q7TZ46-F1
#
_entry.id   AF-A0A0Q7TZ46-F1
#
_cell.length_a   1.000
_cell.length_b   1.000
_cell.length_c   1.000
_cell.angle_alpha   90.00
_cell.angle_beta   90.00
_cell.angle_gamma   90.00
#
_symmetry.space_group_name_H-M   'P 1'
#
loop_
_entity.id
_entity.type
_entity.pdbx_description
1 polymer ?
#
loop_
_entity_poly.entity_id
_entity_poly.type
_entity_poly.pdbx_seq_one_letter_code
_entity_poly.pdbx_strand_id
1 'polypeptide(L)'
;MRGAKPKIGNVVPMKGTDLAANEKSRRDRARKLALKLRPKDLNDEEKKEWMRLGSMLADPVLDRLKPHFVDAALMLVRVSLRIRAYDRFFAENKVDMAEAYPGAERVTGEPGLDAEIYMVEGRNGIQLKSHPHVAQRNECWRQWRSLISLFGLTPTDERNMAPGQSDLFDPASEFD
;
A
#
# COMPACT_ATOMS: atom_id res chain seq x y z
N MET A 1 23.22 38.73 -21.77
CA MET A 1 22.14 38.40 -20.82
C MET A 1 22.67 37.36 -19.82
N ARG A 2 22.82 37.70 -18.53
CA ARG A 2 23.18 36.72 -17.50
C ARG A 2 21.91 35.94 -17.14
N GLY A 3 21.86 34.66 -17.50
CA GLY A 3 20.73 33.77 -17.18
C GLY A 3 20.48 33.68 -15.68
N ALA A 4 19.21 33.51 -15.30
CA ALA A 4 18.80 33.36 -13.91
C ALA A 4 19.57 32.21 -13.25
N LYS A 5 20.17 32.46 -12.08
CA LYS A 5 20.88 31.43 -11.32
C LYS A 5 19.89 30.33 -10.92
N PRO A 6 20.20 29.05 -11.17
CA PRO A 6 19.31 27.94 -10.82
C PRO A 6 19.09 27.89 -9.31
N LYS A 7 17.85 27.66 -8.88
CA LYS A 7 17.52 27.44 -7.47
C LYS A 7 18.09 26.09 -7.06
N ILE A 8 19.12 26.09 -6.22
CA ILE A 8 19.88 24.91 -5.78
C ILE A 8 18.98 23.79 -5.21
N GLY A 9 17.83 24.14 -4.62
CA GLY A 9 16.85 23.16 -4.13
C GLY A 9 16.19 22.29 -5.20
N ASN A 10 16.20 22.73 -6.47
CA ASN A 10 15.63 21.99 -7.62
C ASN A 10 16.71 21.22 -8.40
N VAL A 11 17.98 21.30 -8.01
CA VAL A 11 19.07 20.63 -8.73
C VAL A 11 19.23 19.24 -8.14
N VAL A 12 18.81 18.22 -8.88
CA VAL A 12 19.29 16.84 -8.64
C VAL A 12 20.77 16.83 -9.03
N PRO A 13 21.71 16.56 -8.10
CA PRO A 13 23.12 16.50 -8.44
C PRO A 13 23.33 15.48 -9.57
N MET A 14 24.00 15.89 -10.64
CA MET A 14 24.36 14.97 -11.72
C MET A 14 25.12 13.77 -11.14
N LYS A 15 24.78 12.57 -11.64
CA LYS A 15 25.54 11.33 -11.48
C LYS A 15 27.04 11.64 -11.57
N GLY A 16 27.82 11.44 -10.49
CA GLY A 16 29.27 11.49 -10.67
C GLY A 16 30.22 11.56 -9.48
N THR A 17 29.82 11.85 -8.24
CA THR A 17 30.85 12.01 -7.17
C THR A 17 30.61 11.23 -5.88
N ASP A 18 29.37 11.02 -5.45
CA ASP A 18 29.07 10.06 -4.38
C ASP A 18 27.59 9.61 -4.47
N LEU A 19 27.39 8.39 -4.97
CA LEU A 19 26.05 7.79 -5.11
C LEU A 19 25.35 7.63 -3.76
N ALA A 20 26.11 7.35 -2.69
CA ALA A 20 25.56 7.13 -1.35
C ALA A 20 25.10 8.45 -0.71
N ALA A 21 25.89 9.53 -0.86
CA ALA A 21 25.48 10.86 -0.41
C ALA A 21 24.21 11.35 -1.13
N ASN A 22 24.09 11.07 -2.43
CA ASN A 22 22.91 11.41 -3.22
C ASN A 22 21.67 10.61 -2.79
N GLU A 23 21.81 9.31 -2.53
CA GLU A 23 20.72 8.46 -2.05
C GLU A 23 20.24 8.87 -0.65
N LYS A 24 21.17 9.17 0.27
CA LYS A 24 20.84 9.68 1.61
C LYS A 24 20.07 11.00 1.53
N SER A 25 20.56 11.96 0.74
CA SER A 25 19.90 13.25 0.51
C SER A 25 18.49 13.08 -0.09
N ARG A 26 18.31 12.12 -1.00
CA ARG A 26 16.99 11.76 -1.56
C ARG A 26 16.05 11.26 -0.48
N ARG A 27 16.47 10.26 0.30
CA ARG A 27 15.68 9.69 1.41
C ARG A 27 15.33 10.73 2.47
N ASP A 28 16.27 11.62 2.81
CA ASP A 28 16.04 12.69 3.78
C ASP A 28 14.99 13.70 3.29
N ARG A 29 15.01 14.05 1.99
CA ARG A 29 13.98 14.91 1.38
C ARG A 29 12.60 14.24 1.40
N ALA A 30 12.54 12.96 1.01
CA ALA A 30 11.31 12.18 1.03
C ALA A 30 10.72 12.10 2.44
N ARG A 31 11.56 11.80 3.44
CA ARG A 31 11.17 11.75 4.86
C ARG A 31 10.66 13.10 5.37
N LYS A 32 11.32 14.22 5.01
CA LYS A 32 10.87 15.57 5.38
C LYS A 32 9.51 15.90 4.78
N LEU A 33 9.28 15.55 3.51
CA LEU A 33 7.98 15.77 2.87
C LEU A 33 6.88 14.91 3.52
N ALA A 34 7.16 13.63 3.78
CA ALA A 34 6.24 12.74 4.48
C ALA A 34 5.89 13.27 5.88
N LEU A 35 6.85 13.80 6.63
CA LEU A 35 6.58 14.44 7.92
C LEU A 35 5.73 15.71 7.77
N LYS A 36 6.01 16.54 6.77
CA LYS A 36 5.28 17.78 6.51
C LYS A 36 3.81 17.53 6.16
N LEU A 37 3.53 16.49 5.38
CA LEU A 37 2.18 16.14 4.93
C LEU A 37 1.45 15.16 5.86
N ARG A 38 2.08 14.73 6.95
CA ARG A 38 1.47 13.79 7.89
C ARG A 38 0.28 14.45 8.61
N PRO A 39 -0.90 13.80 8.66
CA PRO A 39 -2.00 14.29 9.49
C PRO A 39 -1.63 14.28 10.98
N LYS A 40 -2.33 15.07 11.79
CA LYS A 40 -1.94 15.30 13.19
C LYS A 40 -2.50 14.27 14.17
N ASP A 41 -3.61 13.65 13.80
CA ASP A 41 -4.49 12.80 14.60
C ASP A 41 -4.13 11.30 14.55
N LEU A 42 -2.95 10.95 14.02
CA LEU A 42 -2.53 9.56 13.89
C LEU A 42 -2.14 8.94 15.24
N ASN A 43 -2.52 7.69 15.46
CA ASN A 43 -1.97 6.88 16.54
C ASN A 43 -0.52 6.45 16.22
N ASP A 44 0.16 5.79 17.17
CA ASP A 44 1.59 5.48 17.01
C ASP A 44 1.88 4.42 15.95
N GLU A 45 0.97 3.47 15.71
CA GLU A 45 1.11 2.51 14.61
C GLU A 45 0.91 3.19 13.25
N GLU A 46 -0.13 4.03 13.14
CA GLU A 46 -0.39 4.84 11.94
C GLU A 46 0.77 5.78 11.64
N LYS A 47 1.36 6.42 12.66
CA LYS A 47 2.56 7.27 12.46
C LYS A 47 3.72 6.46 11.89
N LYS A 48 4.00 5.27 12.42
CA LYS A 48 5.08 4.40 11.93
C LYS A 48 4.81 3.98 10.49
N GLU A 49 3.59 3.54 10.20
CA GLU A 49 3.23 3.07 8.88
C GLU A 49 3.15 4.21 7.84
N TRP A 50 2.69 5.39 8.24
CA TRP A 50 2.77 6.61 7.45
C TRP A 50 4.22 6.95 7.13
N MET A 51 5.13 6.88 8.10
CA MET A 51 6.54 7.15 7.82
C MET A 51 7.15 6.14 6.85
N ARG A 52 6.69 4.88 6.85
CA ARG A 52 7.12 3.86 5.90
C ARG A 52 6.57 4.13 4.49
N LEU A 53 5.24 4.22 4.35
CA LEU A 53 4.57 4.37 3.05
C LEU A 53 4.68 5.79 2.50
N GLY A 54 4.46 6.80 3.34
CA GLY A 54 4.56 8.21 2.96
C GLY A 54 5.96 8.57 2.49
N SER A 55 7.03 8.07 3.13
CA SER A 55 8.39 8.33 2.64
C SER A 55 8.68 7.65 1.30
N MET A 56 8.09 6.48 1.05
CA MET A 56 8.19 5.80 -0.25
C MET A 56 7.46 6.62 -1.33
N LEU A 57 6.20 6.98 -1.08
CA LEU A 57 5.40 7.79 -2.00
C LEU A 57 6.00 9.19 -2.24
N ALA A 58 6.69 9.75 -1.25
CA ALA A 58 7.37 11.05 -1.33
C ALA A 58 8.77 10.97 -1.97
N ASP A 59 9.28 9.78 -2.30
CA ASP A 59 10.59 9.67 -2.94
C ASP A 59 10.55 10.42 -4.27
N PRO A 60 11.47 11.36 -4.56
CA PRO A 60 11.48 12.13 -5.80
C PRO A 60 11.51 11.30 -7.09
N VAL A 61 11.88 10.02 -7.02
CA VAL A 61 11.78 9.10 -8.16
C VAL A 61 10.33 8.69 -8.43
N LEU A 62 9.54 8.47 -7.38
CA LEU A 62 8.12 8.13 -7.48
C LEU A 62 7.23 9.37 -7.58
N ASP A 63 7.49 10.39 -6.76
CA ASP A 63 6.78 11.67 -6.69
C ASP A 63 5.24 11.52 -6.65
N ARG A 64 4.76 10.63 -5.78
CA ARG A 64 3.34 10.26 -5.66
C ARG A 64 2.64 10.89 -4.46
N LEU A 65 3.38 11.38 -3.46
CA LEU A 65 2.79 12.05 -2.30
C LEU A 65 2.65 13.56 -2.53
N LYS A 66 1.42 14.00 -2.82
CA LYS A 66 1.06 15.42 -2.99
C LYS A 66 0.00 15.83 -1.96
N PRO A 67 -0.14 17.14 -1.65
CA PRO A 67 -1.11 17.60 -0.64
C PRO A 67 -2.55 17.12 -0.87
N HIS A 68 -3.00 17.04 -2.13
CA HIS A 68 -4.35 16.57 -2.48
C HIS A 68 -4.52 15.05 -2.42
N PHE A 69 -3.45 14.28 -2.22
CA PHE A 69 -3.50 12.81 -2.07
C PHE A 69 -3.30 12.34 -0.62
N VAL A 70 -3.24 13.26 0.35
CA VAL A 70 -3.00 12.93 1.76
C VAL A 70 -4.05 11.96 2.30
N ASP A 71 -5.33 12.17 2.00
CA ASP A 71 -6.41 11.31 2.49
C ASP A 71 -6.33 9.91 1.87
N ALA A 72 -6.07 9.81 0.56
CA ALA A 72 -5.87 8.52 -0.10
C ALA A 72 -4.66 7.77 0.47
N ALA A 73 -3.57 8.48 0.77
CA ALA A 73 -2.37 7.90 1.37
C ALA A 73 -2.64 7.44 2.81
N LEU A 74 -3.45 8.19 3.57
CA LEU A 74 -3.87 7.82 4.92
C LEU A 74 -4.75 6.57 4.89
N MET A 75 -5.68 6.48 3.94
CA MET A 75 -6.48 5.27 3.74
C MET A 75 -5.61 4.07 3.40
N LEU A 76 -4.59 4.22 2.55
CA LEU A 76 -3.65 3.15 2.25
C LEU A 76 -2.89 2.68 3.51
N VAL A 77 -2.47 3.61 4.36
CA VAL A 77 -1.85 3.31 5.66
C VAL A 77 -2.79 2.48 6.54
N ARG A 78 -4.02 2.94 6.73
CA ARG A 78 -5.03 2.28 7.58
C ARG A 78 -5.39 0.89 7.08
N VAL A 79 -5.63 0.75 5.78
CA VAL A 79 -5.96 -0.55 5.18
C VAL A 79 -4.76 -1.50 5.28
N SER A 80 -3.52 -1.02 5.09
CA SER A 80 -2.32 -1.86 5.25
C SER A 80 -2.17 -2.38 6.69
N LEU A 81 -2.44 -1.55 7.70
CA LEU A 81 -2.45 -1.98 9.10
C LEU A 81 -3.56 -2.99 9.37
N ARG A 82 -4.75 -2.77 8.80
CA ARG A 82 -5.90 -3.67 8.97
C ARG A 82 -5.66 -5.05 8.35
N ILE A 83 -5.03 -5.13 7.18
CA ILE A 83 -4.62 -6.41 6.59
C ILE A 83 -3.67 -7.16 7.53
N ARG A 84 -2.63 -6.50 8.04
CA ARG A 84 -1.71 -7.13 9.01
C ARG A 84 -2.40 -7.57 10.29
N ALA A 85 -3.41 -6.84 10.75
CA ALA A 85 -4.19 -7.24 11.91
C ALA A 85 -4.97 -8.54 11.65
N TYR A 86 -5.58 -8.70 10.47
CA TYR A 86 -6.22 -9.96 10.09
C TYR A 86 -5.21 -11.10 9.91
N ASP A 87 -4.06 -10.84 9.30
CA ASP A 87 -3.02 -11.86 9.14
C ASP A 87 -2.52 -12.35 10.51
N ARG A 88 -2.29 -11.43 11.47
CA ARG A 88 -1.97 -11.81 12.86
C ARG A 88 -3.11 -12.57 13.54
N PHE A 89 -4.36 -12.14 13.36
CA PHE A 89 -5.52 -12.80 13.93
C PHE A 89 -5.60 -14.28 13.54
N PHE A 90 -5.41 -14.58 12.26
CA PHE A 90 -5.42 -15.96 11.76
C PHE A 90 -4.13 -16.72 12.13
N ALA A 91 -2.95 -16.08 12.09
CA ALA A 91 -1.69 -16.72 12.46
C ALA A 91 -1.61 -17.11 13.95
N GLU A 92 -2.15 -16.27 14.83
CA GLU A 92 -2.16 -16.51 16.27
C GLU A 92 -3.26 -17.51 16.67
N ASN A 93 -4.07 -18.02 15.72
CA ASN A 93 -5.20 -18.94 15.97
C ASN A 93 -6.08 -18.51 17.15
N LYS A 94 -6.28 -17.20 17.33
CA LYS A 94 -7.00 -16.64 18.50
C LYS A 94 -8.50 -16.92 18.51
N VAL A 95 -8.98 -17.74 17.59
CA VAL A 95 -10.37 -18.18 17.56
C VAL A 95 -10.38 -19.64 17.95
N ASP A 96 -10.76 -19.88 19.19
CA ASP A 96 -11.39 -21.16 19.48
C ASP A 96 -12.72 -21.17 18.73
N MET A 97 -12.74 -21.86 17.58
CA MET A 97 -13.93 -21.93 16.72
C MET A 97 -15.10 -22.55 17.49
N ALA A 98 -14.83 -23.47 18.41
CA ALA A 98 -15.86 -24.11 19.22
C ALA A 98 -16.44 -23.14 20.27
N GLU A 99 -15.65 -22.19 20.78
CA GLU A 99 -16.12 -21.11 21.65
C GLU A 99 -16.96 -20.08 20.88
N ALA A 100 -16.47 -19.62 19.73
CA ALA A 100 -17.15 -18.60 18.92
C ALA A 100 -18.43 -19.14 18.25
N TYR A 101 -18.43 -20.42 17.89
CA TYR A 101 -19.49 -21.10 17.19
C TYR A 101 -19.73 -22.48 17.82
N PRO A 102 -20.74 -22.63 18.71
CA PRO A 102 -21.03 -23.92 19.32
C PRO A 102 -21.25 -25.03 18.29
N GLY A 103 -20.51 -26.13 18.43
CA GLY A 103 -20.53 -27.25 17.49
C GLY A 103 -19.67 -27.05 16.23
N ALA A 104 -18.85 -26.00 16.17
CA ALA A 104 -17.86 -25.84 15.13
C ALA A 104 -16.60 -26.67 15.42
N GLU A 105 -16.21 -27.48 14.45
CA GLU A 105 -14.97 -28.23 14.46
C GLU A 105 -13.99 -27.61 13.48
N ARG A 106 -12.71 -27.59 13.87
CA ARG A 106 -11.65 -27.09 13.00
C ARG A 106 -11.39 -28.10 11.88
N VAL A 107 -11.25 -27.59 10.66
CA VAL A 107 -10.87 -28.43 9.52
C VAL A 107 -9.39 -28.78 9.64
N THR A 108 -9.07 -30.02 10.02
CA THR A 108 -7.68 -30.51 10.10
C THR A 108 -7.31 -31.22 8.80
N GLY A 109 -6.32 -30.72 8.07
CA GLY A 109 -5.80 -31.38 6.86
C GLY A 109 -5.56 -30.48 5.66
N GLU A 110 -6.01 -29.23 5.69
CA GLU A 110 -5.70 -28.22 4.66
C GLU A 110 -4.69 -27.20 5.19
N PRO A 111 -3.39 -27.32 4.85
CA PRO A 111 -2.37 -26.41 5.34
C PRO A 111 -2.66 -24.96 4.96
N GLY A 112 -2.83 -24.09 5.97
CA GLY A 112 -3.00 -22.66 5.78
C GLY A 112 -4.44 -22.16 5.63
N LEU A 113 -5.43 -23.06 5.51
CA LEU A 113 -6.86 -22.71 5.50
C LEU A 113 -7.58 -23.11 6.79
N ASP A 114 -6.99 -24.01 7.58
CA ASP A 114 -7.51 -24.51 8.86
C ASP A 114 -7.90 -23.43 9.89
N ALA A 115 -7.36 -22.21 9.79
CA ALA A 115 -7.76 -21.06 10.61
C ALA A 115 -8.89 -20.22 9.98
N GLU A 116 -9.12 -20.34 8.68
CA GLU A 116 -10.05 -19.53 7.88
C GLU A 116 -11.40 -20.22 7.67
N ILE A 117 -11.44 -21.55 7.77
CA ILE A 117 -12.64 -22.38 7.59
C ILE A 117 -12.91 -23.26 8.82
N TYR A 118 -14.19 -23.53 9.04
CA TYR A 118 -14.68 -24.41 10.11
C TYR A 118 -15.84 -25.26 9.61
N MET A 119 -16.06 -26.37 10.28
CA MET A 119 -17.09 -27.35 9.96
C MET A 119 -18.18 -27.30 11.03
N VAL A 120 -19.45 -27.34 10.63
CA VAL A 120 -20.58 -27.41 11.57
C VAL A 120 -21.50 -28.55 11.15
N GLU A 121 -21.83 -29.42 12.10
CA GLU A 121 -22.89 -30.40 11.91
C GLU A 121 -24.24 -29.76 12.21
N GLY A 122 -25.14 -29.76 11.23
CA GLY A 122 -26.49 -29.25 11.38
C GLY A 122 -27.53 -30.23 10.88
N ARG A 123 -28.79 -29.77 10.82
CA ARG A 123 -29.93 -30.59 10.33
C ARG A 123 -29.70 -31.16 8.92
N ASN A 124 -28.92 -30.48 8.10
CA ASN A 124 -28.64 -30.86 6.71
C ASN A 124 -27.30 -31.60 6.55
N GLY A 125 -26.77 -32.16 7.65
CA GLY A 125 -25.46 -32.81 7.69
C GLY A 125 -24.32 -31.81 7.91
N ILE A 126 -23.12 -32.26 7.55
CA ILE A 126 -21.87 -31.54 7.75
C ILE A 126 -21.74 -30.41 6.72
N GLN A 127 -21.51 -29.19 7.20
CA GLN A 127 -21.31 -28.01 6.36
C GLN A 127 -19.96 -27.35 6.63
N LEU A 128 -19.23 -27.04 5.56
CA LEU A 128 -18.00 -26.27 5.62
C LEU A 128 -18.33 -24.78 5.45
N LYS A 129 -17.86 -23.94 6.37
CA LYS A 129 -18.13 -22.51 6.43
C LYS A 129 -16.83 -21.73 6.58
N SER A 130 -16.83 -20.49 6.09
CA SER A 130 -15.71 -19.57 6.29
C SER A 130 -15.92 -18.69 7.51
N HIS A 131 -14.82 -18.37 8.19
CA HIS A 131 -14.83 -17.43 9.30
C HIS A 131 -15.21 -16.01 8.79
N PRO A 132 -16.09 -15.25 9.47
CA PRO A 132 -16.54 -13.94 8.98
C PRO A 132 -15.41 -12.93 8.70
N HIS A 133 -14.32 -13.00 9.46
CA HIS A 133 -13.13 -12.18 9.21
C HIS A 133 -12.45 -12.47 7.87
N VAL A 134 -12.66 -13.64 7.24
CA VAL A 134 -12.15 -13.93 5.89
C VAL A 134 -12.78 -12.96 4.89
N ALA A 135 -14.09 -12.74 4.97
CA ALA A 135 -14.78 -11.79 4.10
C ALA A 135 -14.26 -10.36 4.31
N GLN A 136 -14.01 -9.96 5.56
CA GLN A 136 -13.48 -8.63 5.88
C GLN A 136 -12.02 -8.46 5.41
N ARG A 137 -11.19 -9.49 5.56
CA ARG A 137 -9.81 -9.53 5.05
C ARG A 137 -9.77 -9.39 3.53
N ASN A 138 -10.63 -10.13 2.82
CA ASN A 138 -10.75 -10.06 1.37
C ASN A 138 -11.19 -8.66 0.90
N GLU A 139 -12.11 -8.02 1.64
CA GLU A 139 -12.52 -6.65 1.34
C GLU A 139 -11.39 -5.64 1.57
N CYS A 140 -10.66 -5.77 2.67
CA CYS A 140 -9.48 -4.94 2.91
C CYS A 140 -8.43 -5.12 1.82
N TRP A 141 -8.20 -6.35 1.36
CA TRP A 141 -7.30 -6.63 0.25
C TRP A 141 -7.73 -5.94 -1.05
N ARG A 142 -9.03 -5.96 -1.37
CA ARG A 142 -9.58 -5.26 -2.56
C ARG A 142 -9.38 -3.75 -2.46
N GLN A 143 -9.69 -3.16 -1.30
CA GLN A 143 -9.48 -1.74 -1.04
C GLN A 143 -8.01 -1.36 -1.15
N TRP A 144 -7.12 -2.17 -0.58
CA TRP A 144 -5.68 -1.97 -0.65
C TRP A 144 -5.19 -2.00 -2.10
N ARG A 145 -5.60 -3.00 -2.88
CA ARG A 145 -5.24 -3.12 -4.30
C ARG A 145 -5.69 -1.91 -5.11
N SER A 146 -6.90 -1.41 -4.86
CA SER A 146 -7.40 -0.19 -5.51
C SER A 146 -6.55 1.03 -5.16
N LEU A 147 -6.19 1.21 -3.89
CA LEU A 147 -5.37 2.32 -3.43
C LEU A 147 -3.94 2.27 -3.95
N ILE A 148 -3.31 1.08 -3.98
CA ILE A 148 -1.99 0.86 -4.57
C ILE A 148 -1.99 1.24 -6.05
N SER A 149 -3.05 0.88 -6.77
CA SER A 149 -3.21 1.25 -8.19
C SER A 149 -3.31 2.76 -8.40
N LEU A 150 -4.08 3.46 -7.56
CA LEU A 150 -4.19 4.93 -7.59
C LEU A 150 -2.83 5.63 -7.48
N PHE A 151 -1.90 5.06 -6.70
CA PHE A 151 -0.56 5.60 -6.54
C PHE A 151 0.46 5.12 -7.59
N GLY A 152 0.03 4.31 -8.56
CA GLY A 152 0.93 3.79 -9.59
C GLY A 152 1.92 2.77 -9.07
N LEU A 153 1.59 2.08 -7.97
CA LEU A 153 2.47 1.12 -7.31
C LEU A 153 2.34 -0.31 -7.86
N THR A 154 1.62 -0.48 -8.97
CA THR A 154 1.61 -1.73 -9.74
C THR A 154 2.46 -1.56 -10.99
N PRO A 155 3.10 -2.63 -11.52
CA PRO A 155 3.91 -2.54 -12.74
C PRO A 155 3.14 -2.01 -13.95
N THR A 156 1.83 -2.28 -14.03
CA THR A 156 0.98 -1.77 -15.11
C THR A 156 0.71 -0.27 -14.94
N ASP A 157 0.36 0.16 -13.73
CA ASP A 157 0.04 1.56 -13.47
C ASP A 157 1.29 2.45 -13.53
N GLU A 158 2.44 1.94 -13.11
CA GLU A 158 3.74 2.62 -13.24
C GLU A 158 4.03 2.96 -14.71
N ARG A 159 3.80 2.01 -15.62
CA ARG A 159 3.94 2.22 -17.08
C ARG A 159 2.96 3.27 -17.60
N ASN A 160 1.70 3.21 -17.17
CA ASN A 160 0.67 4.18 -17.59
C ASN A 160 0.92 5.60 -17.06
N MET A 161 1.71 5.75 -16.01
CA MET A 161 2.09 7.06 -15.44
C MET A 161 3.43 7.59 -15.99
N ALA A 162 4.09 6.88 -16.91
CA ALA A 162 5.35 7.32 -17.49
C ALA A 162 5.13 8.48 -18.48
N PRO A 163 5.96 9.54 -18.42
CA PRO A 163 5.90 10.64 -19.38
C PRO A 163 6.28 10.14 -20.79
N GLY A 164 5.46 10.42 -21.79
CA GLY A 164 5.67 10.00 -23.18
C GLY A 164 4.57 9.11 -23.76
N GLN A 165 3.57 8.73 -22.98
CA GLN A 165 2.32 8.17 -23.50
C GLN A 165 1.36 9.29 -23.92
N SER A 166 1.86 10.24 -24.72
CA SER A 166 1.02 11.18 -25.46
C SER A 166 0.52 10.47 -26.71
N ASP A 167 -0.81 10.49 -26.85
CA ASP A 167 -1.64 10.26 -28.04
C ASP A 167 -1.10 9.31 -29.13
N LEU A 168 -1.80 8.17 -29.33
CA LEU A 168 -1.58 7.29 -30.50
C LEU A 168 -1.84 8.04 -31.83
N PHE A 169 -2.41 9.25 -31.76
CA PHE A 169 -2.67 10.15 -32.86
C PHE A 169 -1.92 11.47 -32.67
N ASP A 170 -0.61 11.44 -32.51
CA ASP A 170 0.20 12.65 -32.66
C ASP A 170 0.24 13.02 -34.16
N PRO A 171 -0.44 14.09 -34.63
CA PRO A 171 -0.46 14.44 -36.05
C PRO A 171 0.92 14.86 -36.58
N ALA A 172 1.91 15.02 -35.70
CA ALA A 172 3.30 15.25 -36.07
C ALA A 172 4.03 14.00 -36.57
N SER A 173 3.48 12.79 -36.39
CA SER A 173 4.11 11.54 -36.85
C SER A 173 3.70 11.09 -38.25
N GLU A 174 2.83 11.83 -38.96
CA GLU A 174 2.38 11.50 -40.33
C GLU A 174 3.20 12.17 -41.44
N PHE A 175 4.27 12.89 -41.11
CA PHE A 175 5.14 13.53 -42.11
C PHE A 175 6.62 13.28 -41.79
N ASP A 176 7.07 12.05 -42.02
CA ASP A 176 8.45 11.70 -42.37
C ASP A 176 8.45 10.52 -43.35
#